data_AF-A0A920V890-F1
#
_entry.id   AF-A0A920V890-F1
#
_cell.length_a   1.000
_cell.length_b   1.000
_cell.length_c   1.000
_cell.angle_alpha   90.00
_cell.angle_beta   90.00
_cell.angle_gamma   90.00
#
_symmetry.space_group_name_H-M   'P 1'
#
loop_
_entity.id
_entity.type
_entity.pdbx_description
1 polymer ?
#
loop_
_entity_poly.entity_id
_entity_poly.type
_entity_poly.pdbx_seq_one_letter_code
_entity_poly.pdbx_strand_id
1 'polypeptide(L)'
;MGLINQVVKESDLDEAGMGMAETIATNDRLSVEITKRAINRTMEIGGMREGLLDALEADILLETSENEEGKEFYKLLKEKGIKAAKEWRKETIKKTSS
;
A
#
# COMPACT_ATOMS: atom_id res chain seq x y z
N MET A 1 -5.96 1.10 14.10
CA MET A 1 -5.41 0.99 12.74
C MET A 1 -5.59 2.33 12.01
N GLY A 2 -4.76 3.33 12.30
CA GLY A 2 -4.88 4.72 11.81
C GLY A 2 -4.45 4.95 10.36
N LEU A 3 -4.78 4.00 9.47
CA LEU A 3 -4.49 4.13 8.03
C LEU A 3 -5.46 5.07 7.31
N ILE A 4 -6.67 5.22 7.85
CA ILE A 4 -7.73 6.07 7.30
C ILE A 4 -7.98 7.19 8.29
N ASN A 5 -7.85 8.44 7.83
CA ASN A 5 -8.11 9.63 8.65
C ASN A 5 -9.61 9.92 8.83
N GLN A 6 -10.42 9.68 7.80
CA GLN A 6 -11.86 9.94 7.81
C GLN A 6 -12.60 8.97 6.88
N VAL A 7 -13.79 8.52 7.29
CA VAL A 7 -14.72 7.74 6.46
C VAL A 7 -15.92 8.63 6.14
N VAL A 8 -16.26 8.74 4.85
CA VAL A 8 -17.40 9.52 4.35
C VAL A 8 -18.25 8.67 3.41
N LYS A 9 -19.44 9.16 3.05
CA LYS A 9 -20.22 8.53 1.97
C LYS A 9 -19.50 8.71 0.64
N GLU A 10 -19.68 7.77 -0.27
CA GLU A 10 -19.08 7.81 -1.61
C GLU A 10 -19.43 9.11 -2.35
N SER A 11 -20.67 9.58 -2.24
CA SER A 11 -21.15 10.83 -2.84
C SER A 11 -20.41 12.08 -2.35
N ASP A 12 -19.80 12.01 -1.17
CA ASP A 12 -19.23 13.16 -0.47
C ASP A 12 -17.69 13.14 -0.52
N LEU A 13 -17.09 12.14 -1.20
CA LEU A 13 -15.63 11.92 -1.22
C LEU A 13 -14.87 13.11 -1.79
N ASP A 14 -15.34 13.64 -2.93
CA ASP A 14 -14.70 14.76 -3.61
C ASP A 14 -14.81 16.05 -2.78
N GLU A 15 -15.98 16.30 -2.18
CA GLU A 15 -16.20 17.46 -1.32
C GLU A 15 -15.32 17.39 -0.06
N ALA A 16 -15.28 16.24 0.61
CA ALA A 16 -14.45 16.05 1.80
C ALA A 16 -12.94 16.19 1.47
N GLY A 17 -12.50 15.63 0.35
CA GLY A 17 -11.13 15.75 -0.12
C GLY A 17 -10.74 17.20 -0.45
N MET A 18 -11.61 17.92 -1.16
CA MET A 18 -11.38 19.33 -1.51
C MET A 18 -11.42 20.23 -0.26
N GLY A 19 -12.37 20.03 0.65
CA GLY A 19 -12.44 20.81 1.89
C GLY A 19 -11.19 20.65 2.76
N MET A 20 -10.59 19.46 2.79
CA MET A 20 -9.29 19.25 3.46
C MET A 20 -8.16 20.00 2.75
N ALA A 21 -8.10 19.94 1.42
CA ALA A 21 -7.09 20.64 0.64
C ALA A 21 -7.19 22.17 0.78
N GLU A 22 -8.41 22.72 0.74
CA GLU A 22 -8.69 24.14 0.96
C GLU A 22 -8.25 24.56 2.37
N THR A 23 -8.59 23.76 3.39
CA THR A 23 -8.15 24.01 4.77
C THR A 23 -6.63 24.14 4.84
N ILE A 24 -5.88 23.24 4.19
CA ILE A 24 -4.41 23.34 4.12
C ILE A 24 -3.98 24.61 3.36
N ALA A 25 -4.58 24.88 2.20
CA ALA A 25 -4.22 25.99 1.32
C ALA A 25 -4.50 27.38 1.91
N THR A 26 -5.42 27.50 2.87
CA THR A 26 -5.68 28.77 3.59
C THR A 26 -4.55 29.16 4.54
N ASN A 27 -3.62 28.27 4.86
CA ASN A 27 -2.47 28.55 5.72
C ASN A 27 -1.29 29.15 4.95
N ASP A 28 -0.41 29.86 5.66
CA ASP A 28 0.85 30.31 5.09
C ASP A 28 1.72 29.13 4.61
N ARG A 29 2.29 29.27 3.41
CA ARG A 29 3.05 28.20 2.72
C ARG A 29 4.25 27.75 3.55
N LEU A 30 5.00 28.68 4.13
CA LEU A 30 6.22 28.36 4.89
C LEU A 30 5.87 27.58 6.17
N SER A 31 4.78 27.95 6.82
CA SER A 31 4.29 27.28 8.02
C SER A 31 3.90 25.82 7.74
N VAL A 32 3.16 25.58 6.64
CA VAL A 32 2.81 24.22 6.19
C VAL A 32 4.07 23.42 5.87
N GLU A 33 5.03 24.00 5.16
CA GLU A 33 6.28 23.34 4.78
C GLU A 33 7.11 22.91 6.00
N ILE A 34 7.36 23.83 6.93
CA ILE A 34 8.15 23.55 8.15
C ILE A 34 7.45 22.47 8.98
N THR A 35 6.14 22.57 9.15
CA THR A 35 5.36 21.61 9.94
C THR A 35 5.39 20.22 9.32
N LYS A 36 5.18 20.11 8.00
CA LYS A 36 5.24 18.82 7.31
C LYS A 36 6.64 18.22 7.33
N ARG A 37 7.69 19.04 7.24
CA ARG A 37 9.09 18.58 7.40
C ARG A 37 9.33 18.01 8.80
N ALA A 38 8.85 18.68 9.85
CA ALA A 38 8.97 18.19 11.22
C ALA A 38 8.22 16.86 11.43
N ILE A 39 7.00 16.73 10.88
CA ILE A 39 6.24 15.46 10.90
C ILE A 39 6.99 14.35 10.17
N ASN A 40 7.49 14.61 8.95
CA ASN A 40 8.22 13.59 8.21
C ASN A 40 9.51 13.18 8.93
N ARG A 41 10.18 14.12 9.62
CA ARG A 41 11.39 13.83 10.39
C ARG A 41 11.15 12.81 11.51
N THR A 42 9.94 12.71 12.08
CA THR A 42 9.66 11.67 13.09
C THR A 42 9.66 10.28 12.48
N MET A 43 9.18 10.12 11.25
CA MET A 43 9.22 8.85 10.52
C MET A 43 10.66 8.46 10.16
N GLU A 44 11.47 9.44 9.75
CA GLU A 44 12.90 9.23 9.50
C GLU A 44 13.65 8.80 10.75
N ILE A 45 13.40 9.45 11.89
CA ILE A 45 13.98 9.07 13.19
C ILE A 45 13.52 7.66 13.59
N GLY A 46 12.28 7.30 13.26
CA GLY A 46 11.74 5.95 13.46
C GLY A 46 12.31 4.88 12.52
N GLY A 47 13.24 5.22 11.63
CA GLY A 47 13.87 4.26 10.71
C GLY A 47 13.02 3.88 9.50
N MET A 48 12.08 4.74 9.07
CA MET A 48 11.19 4.43 7.94
C MET A 48 11.97 4.16 6.65
N ARG A 49 13.08 4.86 6.39
CA ARG A 49 13.87 4.65 5.16
C ARG A 49 14.57 3.30 5.16
N GLU A 50 15.18 2.95 6.28
CA GLU A 50 15.87 1.69 6.51
C GLU A 50 14.86 0.54 6.39
N GLY A 51 13.70 0.65 7.04
CA GLY A 51 12.64 -0.35 6.91
C GLY A 51 12.11 -0.52 5.48
N LEU A 52 12.06 0.56 4.68
CA LEU A 52 11.68 0.46 3.26
C LEU A 52 12.78 -0.20 2.41
N LEU A 53 14.05 0.01 2.73
CA LEU A 53 15.17 -0.66 2.06
C LEU A 53 15.20 -2.15 2.38
N ASP A 54 15.06 -2.51 3.65
CA ASP A 54 14.98 -3.91 4.07
C ASP A 54 13.79 -4.62 3.42
N ALA A 55 12.64 -3.95 3.31
CA ALA A 55 11.47 -4.47 2.61
C ALA A 55 11.73 -4.71 1.12
N LEU A 56 12.47 -3.81 0.45
CA LEU A 56 12.87 -3.98 -0.95
C LEU A 56 13.83 -5.17 -1.12
N GLU A 57 14.80 -5.33 -0.22
CA GLU A 57 15.72 -6.48 -0.25
C GLU A 57 14.96 -7.81 -0.08
N ALA A 58 14.00 -7.85 0.86
CA ALA A 58 13.14 -9.01 1.04
C ALA A 58 12.30 -9.30 -0.21
N ASP A 59 11.75 -8.28 -0.86
CA ASP A 59 10.96 -8.42 -2.09
C ASP A 59 11.80 -8.97 -3.24
N ILE A 60 13.04 -8.50 -3.41
CA ILE A 60 13.98 -9.04 -4.41
C ILE A 60 14.23 -10.53 -4.17
N LEU A 61 14.45 -10.95 -2.92
CA LEU A 61 14.65 -12.35 -2.58
C LEU A 61 13.40 -13.18 -2.87
N LEU A 62 12.21 -12.67 -2.56
CA LEU A 62 10.95 -13.36 -2.84
C LEU A 62 10.74 -13.56 -4.35
N GLU A 63 10.94 -12.53 -5.16
CA GLU A 63 10.70 -12.56 -6.61
C GLU A 63 11.78 -13.35 -7.38
N THR A 64 13.01 -13.39 -6.87
CA THR A 64 14.10 -14.19 -7.47
C THR A 64 14.14 -15.63 -6.97
N SER A 65 13.51 -15.92 -5.83
CA SER A 65 13.37 -17.27 -5.34
C SER A 65 12.45 -18.09 -6.26
N GLU A 66 12.88 -19.29 -6.61
CA GLU A 66 12.02 -20.21 -7.34
C GLU A 66 10.98 -20.82 -6.38
N ASN A 67 9.80 -20.21 -6.31
CA ASN A 67 8.65 -20.77 -5.61
C ASN A 67 7.72 -21.48 -6.61
N GLU A 68 7.46 -22.78 -6.38
CA GLU A 68 6.54 -23.58 -7.19
C GLU A 68 5.11 -23.03 -7.20
N GLU A 69 4.62 -22.48 -6.07
CA GLU A 69 3.30 -21.84 -6.02
C GLU A 69 3.25 -20.61 -6.93
N GLY A 70 4.33 -19.83 -6.96
CA GLY A 70 4.48 -18.68 -7.87
C GLY A 70 4.48 -19.11 -9.33
N LYS A 71 5.25 -20.16 -9.68
CA LYS A 71 5.29 -20.71 -11.05
C LYS A 71 3.91 -21.15 -11.53
N GLU A 72 3.15 -21.85 -10.68
CA GLU A 72 1.79 -22.30 -11.01
C GLU A 72 0.82 -21.11 -11.18
N PHE A 73 0.89 -20.12 -10.28
CA PHE A 73 0.09 -18.90 -10.38
C PHE A 73 0.38 -18.16 -11.69
N TYR A 74 1.65 -17.93 -12.02
CA TYR A 74 2.05 -17.21 -13.23
C TYR A 74 1.73 -17.97 -14.51
N LYS A 75 1.86 -19.31 -14.50
CA LYS A 75 1.40 -20.16 -15.61
C LYS A 75 -0.10 -19.99 -15.85
N LEU A 76 -0.91 -20.08 -14.79
CA LEU A 76 -2.36 -19.93 -14.89
C LEU A 76 -2.77 -18.51 -15.30
N LEU A 77 -2.05 -17.50 -14.81
CA LEU A 77 -2.22 -16.11 -15.22
C LEU A 77 -1.98 -15.94 -16.72
N LYS A 78 -0.90 -16.53 -17.25
CA LYS A 78 -0.54 -16.47 -18.68
C LYS A 78 -1.54 -17.23 -19.56
N GLU A 79 -2.00 -18.41 -19.12
CA GLU A 79 -2.86 -19.29 -19.93
C GLU A 79 -4.35 -18.93 -19.84
N LYS A 80 -4.84 -18.51 -18.67
CA LYS A 80 -6.28 -18.37 -18.37
C LYS A 80 -6.67 -17.00 -17.80
N GLY A 81 -5.71 -16.11 -17.62
CA GLY A 81 -5.94 -14.73 -17.16
C GLY A 81 -6.13 -14.57 -15.65
N ILE A 82 -6.17 -13.32 -15.21
CA ILE A 82 -6.10 -12.93 -13.78
C ILE A 82 -7.27 -13.43 -12.94
N LYS A 83 -8.46 -13.60 -13.52
CA LYS A 83 -9.64 -14.08 -12.81
C LYS A 83 -9.45 -15.53 -12.35
N ALA A 84 -9.07 -16.41 -13.30
CA ALA A 84 -8.79 -17.81 -13.01
C ALA A 84 -7.62 -17.97 -12.03
N ALA A 85 -6.55 -17.18 -12.20
CA ALA A 85 -5.40 -17.19 -11.29
C ALA A 85 -5.79 -16.81 -9.85
N LYS A 86 -6.63 -15.79 -9.66
CA LYS A 86 -7.12 -15.39 -8.33
C LYS A 86 -8.06 -16.43 -7.70
N GLU A 87 -8.92 -17.06 -8.49
CA GLU A 87 -9.81 -18.13 -8.00
C GLU A 87 -9.01 -19.34 -7.52
N TRP A 88 -8.04 -19.78 -8.31
CA TRP A 88 -7.10 -20.83 -7.91
C TRP A 88 -6.37 -20.48 -6.60
N ARG A 89 -5.82 -19.25 -6.48
CA ARG A 89 -5.12 -18.83 -5.26
C ARG A 89 -6.02 -18.85 -4.02
N LYS A 90 -7.30 -18.47 -4.17
CA LYS A 90 -8.29 -18.55 -3.07
C LYS A 90 -8.56 -19.98 -2.64
N GLU A 91 -8.63 -20.93 -3.58
CA GLU A 91 -8.83 -22.35 -3.26
C GLU A 91 -7.62 -22.97 -2.57
N THR A 92 -6.41 -22.65 -3.03
CA THR A 92 -5.15 -23.11 -2.43
C THR A 92 -5.05 -22.68 -0.96
N ILE A 93 -5.31 -21.40 -0.65
CA ILE A 93 -5.29 -20.88 0.73
C ILE A 93 -6.29 -21.62 1.64
N LYS A 94 -7.51 -21.91 1.16
CA LYS A 94 -8.52 -22.65 1.94
C LYS A 94 -8.07 -24.06 2.30
N LYS A 95 -7.41 -24.76 1.37
CA LYS A 95 -6.90 -26.12 1.60
C LYS A 95 -5.79 -26.17 2.64
N THR A 96 -4.91 -25.17 2.67
CA THR A 96 -3.81 -25.11 3.64
C THR A 96 -4.25 -24.63 5.03
N SER A 97 -5.43 -24.02 5.14
CA SER A 97 -5.99 -23.51 6.41
C SER A 97 -7.01 -24.46 7.07
N SER A 98 -7.22 -25.66 6.50
CA SER A 98 -8.14 -26.70 6.99
C SER A 98 -7.37 -27.89 7.53
#